data_AF-A0A450X3R1-F1
#
_entry.id   AF-A0A450X3R1-F1
#
_cell.length_a   1.000
_cell.length_b   1.000
_cell.length_c   1.000
_cell.angle_alpha   90.00
_cell.angle_beta   90.00
_cell.angle_gamma   90.00
#
_symmetry.space_group_name_H-M   'P 1'
#
loop_
_entity.id
_entity.type
_entity.pdbx_description
1 polymer ?
#
loop_
_entity_poly.entity_id
_entity_poly.type
_entity_poly.pdbx_seq_one_letter_code
_entity_poly.pdbx_strand_id
1 'polypeptide(L)'
;MRANFGQRLIEERGKLNLSQSDFAKIGGVARGAQSNYERELRKPDLEYLTGLMDAGVDIQYVLTGKRSAHEDSLKPEEEALLDNYRNSSEDSQRILRETSAALAQQPGKKRKTG
;
A
#
# COMPACT_ATOMS: atom_id res chain seq x y z
N MET A 1 5.42 11.48 -17.72
CA MET A 1 4.48 12.42 -17.04
C MET A 1 4.19 11.83 -15.67
N ARG A 2 4.31 12.56 -14.56
CA ARG A 2 3.90 12.03 -13.25
C ARG A 2 2.38 11.88 -13.24
N ALA A 3 1.84 10.72 -12.84
CA ALA A 3 0.39 10.53 -12.71
C ALA A 3 -0.17 11.59 -11.74
N ASN A 4 -1.34 12.14 -12.06
CA ASN A 4 -2.03 13.12 -11.23
C ASN A 4 -3.00 12.41 -10.25
N PHE A 5 -3.77 13.17 -9.45
CA PHE A 5 -4.66 12.57 -8.46
C PHE A 5 -5.71 11.68 -9.12
N GLY A 6 -6.36 12.20 -10.17
CA GLY A 6 -7.43 11.51 -10.88
C GLY A 6 -6.95 10.19 -11.50
N GLN A 7 -5.77 10.19 -12.12
CA GLN A 7 -5.18 8.99 -12.70
C GLN A 7 -4.89 7.92 -11.65
N ARG A 8 -4.33 8.29 -10.49
CA ARG A 8 -4.06 7.35 -9.40
C ARG A 8 -5.35 6.78 -8.79
N LEU A 9 -6.42 7.58 -8.75
CA LEU A 9 -7.73 7.12 -8.34
C LEU A 9 -8.31 6.08 -9.31
N ILE A 10 -8.13 6.29 -10.64
CA ILE A 10 -8.51 5.31 -11.67
C ILE A 10 -7.74 4.01 -11.49
N GLU A 11 -6.44 4.09 -11.23
CA GLU A 11 -5.59 2.91 -11.02
C GLU A 11 -6.06 2.09 -9.81
N GLU A 12 -6.32 2.73 -8.68
CA GLU A 12 -6.83 2.03 -7.50
C GLU A 12 -8.20 1.40 -7.70
N ARG A 13 -9.12 2.12 -8.35
CA ARG A 13 -10.40 1.54 -8.75
C ARG A 13 -10.22 0.33 -9.66
N GLY A 14 -9.26 0.42 -10.59
CA GLY A 14 -8.90 -0.66 -11.52
C GLY A 14 -8.40 -1.91 -10.81
N LYS A 15 -7.58 -1.78 -9.76
CA LYS A 15 -7.10 -2.93 -8.96
C LYS A 15 -8.23 -3.72 -8.32
N LEU A 16 -9.30 -3.04 -7.92
CA LEU A 16 -10.49 -3.68 -7.35
C LEU A 16 -11.45 -4.22 -8.43
N ASN A 17 -11.13 -4.03 -9.72
CA ASN A 17 -12.00 -4.36 -10.86
C ASN A 17 -13.41 -3.73 -10.78
N LEU A 18 -13.50 -2.51 -10.24
CA LEU A 18 -14.78 -1.83 -10.02
C LEU A 18 -15.13 -0.83 -11.12
N SER A 19 -16.43 -0.75 -11.41
CA SER A 19 -17.00 0.32 -12.26
C SER A 19 -16.95 1.68 -11.54
N GLN A 20 -17.01 2.78 -12.28
CA GLN A 20 -17.14 4.12 -11.66
C GLN A 20 -18.37 4.22 -10.75
N SER A 21 -19.47 3.54 -11.10
CA SER A 21 -20.70 3.59 -10.31
C SER A 21 -20.54 2.86 -8.98
N ASP A 22 -19.87 1.70 -8.98
CA ASP A 22 -19.72 0.91 -7.75
C ASP A 22 -18.67 1.50 -6.83
N PHE A 23 -17.60 2.05 -7.39
CA PHE A 23 -16.59 2.80 -6.62
C PHE A 23 -17.16 4.08 -6.00
N ALA A 24 -18.03 4.79 -6.74
CA ALA A 24 -18.75 5.97 -6.22
C ALA A 24 -19.62 5.63 -5.00
N LYS A 25 -20.33 4.49 -5.04
CA LYS A 25 -21.18 4.04 -3.93
C LYS A 25 -20.38 3.79 -2.65
N ILE A 26 -19.17 3.23 -2.76
CA ILE A 26 -18.28 3.01 -1.61
C ILE A 26 -17.98 4.34 -0.92
N GLY A 27 -17.65 5.37 -1.70
CA GLY A 27 -17.41 6.71 -1.19
C GLY A 27 -18.68 7.53 -0.89
N GLY A 28 -19.89 6.92 -0.93
CA GLY A 28 -21.14 7.61 -0.62
C GLY A 28 -21.57 8.68 -1.64
N VAL A 29 -21.04 8.66 -2.86
CA VAL A 29 -21.29 9.70 -3.88
C VAL A 29 -21.96 9.16 -5.14
N ALA A 30 -22.49 10.06 -5.97
CA ALA A 30 -22.99 9.70 -7.29
C ALA A 30 -21.87 9.43 -8.29
N ARG A 31 -22.12 8.58 -9.30
CA ARG A 31 -21.17 8.29 -10.40
C ARG A 31 -20.63 9.56 -11.09
N GLY A 32 -21.45 10.61 -11.20
CA GLY A 32 -21.00 11.89 -11.76
C GLY A 32 -19.88 12.55 -10.95
N ALA A 33 -19.95 12.47 -9.62
CA ALA A 33 -18.90 12.97 -8.73
C ALA A 33 -17.61 12.17 -8.92
N GLN A 34 -17.69 10.83 -8.97
CA GLN A 34 -16.56 9.96 -9.30
C GLN A 34 -15.86 10.39 -10.60
N SER A 35 -16.63 10.56 -11.66
CA SER A 35 -16.08 10.99 -12.95
C SER A 35 -15.41 12.37 -12.88
N ASN A 36 -15.92 13.28 -12.04
CA ASN A 36 -15.30 14.59 -11.84
C ASN A 36 -14.00 14.49 -11.05
N TYR A 37 -13.91 13.59 -10.08
CA TYR A 37 -12.69 13.33 -9.32
C TYR A 37 -11.59 12.72 -10.21
N GLU A 38 -11.94 11.71 -11.00
CA GLU A 38 -11.01 11.04 -11.93
C GLU A 38 -10.49 11.96 -13.04
N ARG A 39 -11.24 13.02 -13.37
CA ARG A 39 -10.86 14.04 -14.36
C ARG A 39 -10.27 15.30 -13.74
N GLU A 40 -10.06 15.34 -12.43
CA GLU A 40 -9.58 16.50 -11.67
C GLU A 40 -10.45 17.77 -11.78
N LEU A 41 -11.72 17.62 -12.15
CA LEU A 41 -12.69 18.72 -12.23
C LEU A 41 -13.22 19.14 -10.86
N ARG A 42 -13.15 18.23 -9.89
CA ARG A 42 -13.54 18.46 -8.49
C ARG A 42 -12.61 17.67 -7.57
N LYS A 43 -12.44 18.14 -6.35
CA LYS A 43 -11.75 17.40 -5.29
C LYS A 43 -12.77 16.64 -4.43
N PRO A 44 -12.51 15.38 -4.07
CA PRO A 44 -13.33 14.67 -3.09
C PRO A 44 -13.12 15.26 -1.68
N ASP A 45 -14.07 14.97 -0.80
CA ASP A 45 -13.97 15.28 0.62
C ASP A 45 -13.34 14.11 1.40
N LEU A 46 -13.17 14.31 2.70
CA LEU A 46 -12.57 13.32 3.60
C LEU A 46 -13.47 12.10 3.84
N GLU A 47 -14.80 12.28 3.81
CA GLU A 47 -15.75 11.17 4.00
C GLU A 47 -15.65 10.17 2.85
N TYR A 48 -15.63 10.68 1.61
CA TYR A 48 -15.39 9.85 0.42
C TYR A 48 -14.05 9.11 0.50
N LEU A 49 -12.96 9.79 0.87
CA LEU A 49 -11.63 9.16 0.95
C LEU A 49 -11.56 8.11 2.05
N THR A 50 -12.23 8.33 3.18
CA THR A 50 -12.27 7.37 4.29
C THR A 50 -13.06 6.12 3.89
N GLY A 51 -14.21 6.27 3.24
CA GLY A 51 -14.98 5.13 2.75
C GLY A 51 -14.21 4.28 1.74
N LEU A 52 -13.42 4.92 0.87
CA LEU A 52 -12.52 4.19 -0.04
C LEU A 52 -11.38 3.47 0.70
N MET A 53 -10.79 4.09 1.72
CA MET A 53 -9.74 3.49 2.54
C MET A 53 -10.24 2.20 3.20
N ASP A 54 -11.45 2.22 3.75
CA ASP A 54 -12.09 1.04 4.37
C ASP A 54 -12.34 -0.09 3.36
N ALA A 55 -12.51 0.25 2.07
CA ALA A 55 -12.62 -0.70 0.98
C ALA A 55 -11.26 -1.18 0.42
N GLY A 56 -10.15 -0.83 1.06
CA GLY A 56 -8.81 -1.29 0.70
C GLY A 56 -8.11 -0.46 -0.38
N VAL A 57 -8.57 0.76 -0.64
CA VAL A 57 -7.89 1.70 -1.55
C VAL A 57 -6.67 2.32 -0.86
N ASP A 58 -5.53 2.35 -1.54
CA ASP A 58 -4.30 2.99 -1.05
C ASP A 58 -4.41 4.53 -1.18
N ILE A 59 -5.06 5.17 -0.20
CA ILE A 59 -5.25 6.63 -0.19
C ILE A 59 -3.91 7.38 -0.14
N GLN A 60 -2.89 6.83 0.51
CA GLN A 60 -1.55 7.41 0.50
C GLN A 60 -1.02 7.52 -0.93
N TYR A 61 -1.14 6.45 -1.72
CA TYR A 61 -0.78 6.50 -3.13
C TYR A 61 -1.62 7.50 -3.91
N VAL A 62 -2.94 7.47 -3.75
CA VAL A 62 -3.83 8.39 -4.47
C VAL A 62 -3.42 9.85 -4.22
N LEU A 63 -3.08 10.21 -2.99
CA LEU A 63 -2.69 11.59 -2.64
C LEU A 63 -1.25 11.93 -3.05
N THR A 64 -0.30 11.04 -2.84
CA THR A 64 1.14 11.38 -2.87
C THR A 64 1.90 10.78 -4.06
N GLY A 65 1.33 9.78 -4.72
CA GLY A 65 2.01 8.97 -5.73
C GLY A 65 3.02 7.97 -5.16
N LYS A 66 3.20 7.92 -3.83
CA LYS A 66 4.01 6.93 -3.15
C LYS A 66 3.10 5.82 -2.65
N ARG A 67 3.32 4.59 -3.12
CA ARG A 67 2.62 3.41 -2.62
C ARG A 67 2.85 3.31 -1.13
N SER A 68 1.79 3.07 -0.36
CA SER A 68 1.99 2.66 1.02
C SER A 68 2.74 1.33 1.00
N ALA A 69 3.66 1.12 1.95
CA ALA A 69 4.39 -0.14 2.09
C ALA A 69 3.48 -1.30 2.56
N HIS A 70 2.15 -1.15 2.42
CA HIS A 70 1.15 -2.19 2.56
C HIS A 70 1.13 -3.13 1.34
N GLU A 71 2.22 -3.21 0.57
CA GLU A 71 2.44 -4.36 -0.30
C GLU A 71 2.71 -5.55 0.62
N ASP A 72 1.63 -6.32 0.78
CA ASP A 72 1.46 -7.48 1.64
C ASP A 72 1.39 -7.12 3.13
N SER A 73 0.27 -7.48 3.76
CA SER A 73 0.30 -7.79 5.20
C SER A 73 1.53 -8.68 5.41
N LEU A 74 2.44 -8.23 6.29
CA LEU A 74 3.65 -8.98 6.62
C LEU A 74 3.28 -10.45 6.77
N LYS A 75 4.06 -11.34 6.16
CA LYS A 75 3.85 -12.76 6.40
C LYS A 75 3.92 -13.01 7.91
N PRO A 76 3.21 -14.02 8.44
CA PRO A 76 3.24 -14.31 9.87
C PRO A 76 4.67 -14.39 10.44
N GLU A 77 5.63 -14.88 9.64
CA GLU A 77 7.04 -14.95 10.02
C GLU A 77 7.72 -13.57 10.11
N GLU A 78 7.38 -12.65 9.20
CA GLU A 78 7.90 -11.28 9.18
C GLU A 78 7.31 -10.46 10.34
N GLU A 79 6.02 -10.65 10.63
CA GLU A 79 5.34 -10.05 11.78
C GLU A 79 5.95 -10.54 13.09
N ALA A 80 6.13 -11.86 13.24
CA ALA A 80 6.78 -12.45 14.41
C ALA A 80 8.23 -11.97 14.57
N LEU A 81 8.98 -11.79 13.47
CA LEU A 81 10.34 -11.27 13.52
C LEU A 81 10.37 -9.84 14.06
N LEU A 82 9.47 -8.98 13.59
CA LEU A 82 9.35 -7.60 14.08
C LEU A 82 8.91 -7.54 15.54
N ASP A 83 7.96 -8.38 15.94
CA ASP A 83 7.47 -8.44 17.33
C ASP A 83 8.59 -8.89 18.28
N ASN A 84 9.29 -9.97 17.95
CA ASN A 84 10.44 -10.45 18.72
C ASN A 84 11.54 -9.40 18.82
N TYR A 85 11.83 -8.70 17.72
CA TYR A 85 12.81 -7.62 17.72
C TYR A 85 12.41 -6.50 18.69
N ARG A 86 11.18 -5.99 18.59
CA ARG A 86 10.65 -4.89 19.42
C ARG A 86 10.62 -5.23 20.91
N ASN A 87 10.37 -6.49 21.25
CA ASN A 87 10.30 -6.98 22.63
C ASN A 87 11.62 -7.53 23.18
N SER A 88 12.72 -7.44 22.41
CA SER A 88 14.05 -7.85 22.86
C SER A 88 14.86 -6.69 23.43
N SER A 89 15.88 -7.00 24.23
CA SER A 89 16.79 -5.99 24.80
C SER A 89 17.60 -5.27 23.71
N GLU A 90 18.16 -4.10 24.02
CA GLU A 90 18.96 -3.32 23.06
C GLU A 90 20.15 -4.10 22.49
N ASP A 91 20.83 -4.91 23.31
CA ASP A 91 21.92 -5.77 22.86
C ASP A 91 21.43 -6.84 21.88
N SER A 92 20.30 -7.50 22.18
CA SER A 92 19.69 -8.47 21.26
C SER A 92 19.25 -7.83 19.96
N GLN A 93 18.65 -6.63 20.01
CA GLN A 93 18.31 -5.87 18.81
C GLN A 93 19.55 -5.52 17.98
N ARG A 94 20.66 -5.12 18.62
CA ARG A 94 21.93 -4.85 17.91
C ARG A 94 22.41 -6.09 17.17
N ILE A 95 22.48 -7.23 17.85
CA ILE A 95 22.92 -8.51 17.26
C ILE A 95 22.02 -8.92 16.09
N LEU A 96 20.70 -8.79 16.25
CA LEU A 96 19.74 -9.08 15.18
C LEU A 96 19.98 -8.22 13.94
N ARG A 97 20.19 -6.90 14.09
CA ARG A 97 20.48 -5.99 12.97
C ARG A 97 21.78 -6.35 12.25
N GLU A 98 22.85 -6.61 13.01
CA GLU A 98 24.16 -6.96 12.45
C GLU A 98 24.08 -8.29 11.69
N THR A 99 23.43 -9.29 12.28
CA THR A 99 23.24 -10.60 11.68
C THR A 99 22.41 -10.51 10.39
N SER A 100 21.29 -9.79 10.43
CA SER A 100 20.44 -9.60 9.24
C SER A 100 21.18 -8.88 8.12
N ALA A 101 21.99 -7.85 8.45
CA ALA A 101 22.76 -7.10 7.47
C ALA A 101 23.88 -7.94 6.84
N ALA A 102 24.54 -8.79 7.62
CA ALA A 102 25.57 -9.70 7.12
C ALA A 102 24.99 -10.76 6.17
N LEU A 103 23.83 -11.34 6.53
CA LEU A 103 23.15 -12.35 5.71
C LEU A 103 22.60 -11.76 4.41
N ALA A 104 22.08 -10.53 4.43
CA ALA A 104 21.58 -9.85 3.23
C ALA A 104 22.68 -9.57 2.18
N GLN A 105 23.94 -9.44 2.61
CA GLN A 105 25.08 -9.18 1.72
C GLN A 105 25.71 -10.46 1.15
N GLN A 106 25.34 -11.64 1.63
CA GLN A 106 25.82 -12.90 1.04
C GLN A 106 24.99 -13.26 -0.20
N PRO A 107 25.60 -13.35 -1.40
CA PRO A 107 24.89 -13.80 -2.59
C PRO A 107 24.44 -15.25 -2.42
N GLY A 108 23.14 -15.51 -2.59
CA GLY A 108 22.55 -16.84 -2.45
C GLY A 108 23.29 -17.87 -3.30
N LYS A 109 23.74 -18.96 -2.64
CA LYS A 109 24.43 -20.09 -3.27
C LYS A 109 23.48 -20.69 -4.33
N LYS A 110 23.74 -20.45 -5.63
CA LYS A 110 23.00 -21.11 -6.72
C LYS A 110 23.13 -22.63 -6.51
N ARG A 111 22.02 -23.31 -6.22
CA ARG A 111 21.95 -24.77 -6.24
C ARG A 111 22.38 -25.23 -7.64
N LYS A 112 23.52 -25.92 -7.73
CA LYS A 112 23.87 -26.70 -8.93
C LYS A 112 22.89 -27.85 -9.02
N THR A 113 21.89 -27.72 -9.89
CA THR A 113 21.15 -28.87 -10.42
C THR A 113 22.10 -29.59 -11.37
N GLY A 114 22.54 -30.77 -10.96
CA GLY A 114 23.14 -31.77 -11.85
C GLY A 114 22.05 -32.63 -12.48
#